data_AF-A0A3D2B0R7-F1
#
_entry.id   AF-A0A3D2B0R7-F1
#
_cell.length_a   1.000
_cell.length_b   1.000
_cell.length_c   1.000
_cell.angle_alpha   90.00
_cell.angle_beta   90.00
_cell.angle_gamma   90.00
#
_symmetry.space_group_name_H-M   'P 1'
#
loop_
_entity.id
_entity.type
_entity.pdbx_description
1 polymer ?
#
loop_
_entity_poly.entity_id
_entity_poly.type
_entity_poly.pdbx_seq_one_letter_code
_entity_poly.pdbx_strand_id
1 'polypeptide(L)' 'MHCWDDIAPEKVTEMMSRKIVTGERSLVAQVYLKKGALVPMHAHPSEQLTYVLEGSLRMMVAGEESIVR' A
#
# COMPACT_ATOMS: atom_id res chain seq x y z
N MET A 1 -8.07 -0.40 -20.34
CA MET A 1 -6.66 -0.23 -19.93
C MET A 1 -6.63 0.90 -18.91
N HIS A 2 -5.96 0.73 -17.77
CA HIS A 2 -5.87 1.77 -16.73
C HIS A 2 -4.50 2.45 -16.80
N CYS A 3 -4.47 3.77 -16.69
CA CYS A 3 -3.25 4.57 -16.53
C CYS A 3 -3.22 5.17 -15.13
N TRP A 4 -2.09 5.10 -14.43
CA TRP A 4 -1.99 5.63 -13.06
C TRP A 4 -2.23 7.13 -12.99
N ASP A 5 -1.82 7.87 -14.02
CA ASP A 5 -1.95 9.33 -14.06
C ASP A 5 -3.41 9.78 -14.18
N ASP A 6 -4.28 8.92 -14.72
CA ASP A 6 -5.71 9.19 -14.88
C ASP A 6 -6.53 8.83 -13.63
N ILE A 7 -5.92 8.24 -12.60
CA ILE A 7 -6.60 7.83 -11.36
C ILE A 7 -6.33 8.85 -10.26
N ALA A 8 -7.38 9.54 -9.82
CA ALA A 8 -7.30 10.43 -8.66
C ALA A 8 -7.03 9.62 -7.38
N PRO A 9 -6.08 10.03 -6.53
CA PRO A 9 -5.81 9.33 -5.28
C PRO A 9 -6.97 9.52 -4.28
N GLU A 10 -7.47 8.42 -3.75
CA GLU A 10 -8.40 8.38 -2.64
C GLU A 10 -7.65 8.70 -1.34
N LYS A 11 -8.12 9.70 -0.58
CA LYS A 11 -7.60 10.00 0.76
C LYS A 11 -8.18 9.00 1.76
N VAL A 12 -7.30 8.26 2.45
CA VAL A 12 -7.70 7.32 3.51
C VAL A 12 -7.58 8.00 4.88
N THR A 13 -6.46 8.68 5.11
CA THR A 13 -6.20 9.50 6.30
C THR A 13 -5.41 10.75 5.90
N GLU A 14 -5.08 11.62 6.85
CA GLU A 14 -4.13 12.72 6.59
C GLU A 14 -2.72 12.23 6.21
N MET A 15 -2.37 10.99 6.57
CA MET A 15 -1.05 10.40 6.39
C MET A 15 -0.97 9.39 5.23
N MET A 16 -2.12 9.00 4.68
CA MET A 16 -2.22 7.95 3.67
C MET A 16 -3.24 8.29 2.60
N SER A 17 -2.83 8.13 1.35
CA SER A 17 -3.74 8.07 0.19
C SER A 17 -3.38 6.87 -0.68
N ARG A 18 -4.29 6.49 -1.59
CA ARG A 18 -4.09 5.36 -2.49
C ARG A 18 -4.79 5.55 -3.82
N LYS A 19 -4.23 4.95 -4.87
CA LYS A 19 -4.92 4.69 -6.14
C LYS A 19 -5.20 3.20 -6.22
N ILE A 20 -6.40 2.81 -6.64
CA ILE A 20 -6.81 1.41 -6.72
C ILE A 20 -7.21 1.06 -8.14
N VAL A 21 -6.74 -0.08 -8.61
CA VAL A 21 -7.29 -0.80 -9.76
C VAL A 21 -7.75 -2.17 -9.27
N THR A 22 -9.00 -2.52 -9.56
CA THR A 22 -9.60 -3.81 -9.20
C THR A 22 -9.87 -4.65 -10.43
N GLY A 23 -9.68 -5.95 -10.31
CA GLY A 23 -10.20 -6.97 -11.22
C GLY A 23 -11.15 -7.92 -10.50
N GLU A 24 -11.51 -9.02 -11.14
CA GLU A 24 -12.44 -10.01 -10.57
C GLU A 24 -11.90 -10.67 -9.29
N ARG A 25 -10.59 -10.94 -9.23
CA ARG A 25 -9.95 -11.72 -8.15
C ARG A 25 -8.72 -11.07 -7.54
N SER A 26 -8.40 -9.85 -7.96
CA SER A 26 -7.17 -9.19 -7.54
C SER A 26 -7.39 -7.69 -7.46
N LEU A 27 -6.64 -7.05 -6.57
CA LEU A 27 -6.62 -5.61 -6.37
C LEU A 27 -5.16 -5.18 -6.36
N VAL A 28 -4.84 -4.16 -7.14
CA VAL A 28 -3.54 -3.48 -7.08
C VAL A 28 -3.77 -2.08 -6.52
N ALA A 29 -3.08 -1.77 -5.43
CA ALA A 29 -3.10 -0.45 -4.83
C ALA A 29 -1.72 0.19 -4.94
N GLN A 30 -1.65 1.39 -5.50
CA GLN A 30 -0.49 2.25 -5.32
C GLN A 30 -0.75 3.11 -4.08
N VAL A 31 0.00 2.86 -3.01
CA VAL A 31 -0.20 3.48 -1.71
C VAL A 31 0.87 4.55 -1.48
N TYR A 32 0.43 5.71 -1.01
CA TYR A 32 1.28 6.86 -0.70
C TYR A 32 1.25 7.11 0.80
N LEU A 33 2.41 7.03 1.44
CA LEU A 33 2.56 7.20 2.88
C LEU A 33 3.46 8.40 3.16
N LYS A 34 2.98 9.34 3.98
CA LYS A 34 3.85 10.41 4.49
C LYS A 34 4.87 9.83 5.47
N LYS A 35 6.04 10.47 5.59
CA LYS A 35 7.07 10.07 6.56
C LYS A 35 6.47 9.99 7.97
N GLY A 36 6.65 8.85 8.63
CA GLY A 36 6.10 8.59 9.96
C GLY A 36 4.65 8.09 9.99
N ALA A 37 4.02 7.86 8.83
CA ALA A 37 2.72 7.19 8.78
C ALA A 37 2.78 5.81 9.46
N LEU A 38 1.81 5.52 10.33
CA LEU A 38 1.65 4.23 10.98
C LEU A 38 0.41 3.55 10.42
N VAL A 39 0.58 2.31 9.97
CA VAL A 39 -0.51 1.45 9.52
C VAL A 39 -0.75 0.40 10.62
N PRO A 40 -1.98 0.28 11.16
CA PRO A 40 -2.27 -0.72 12.18
C PRO A 40 -2.01 -2.15 11.70
N MET A 41 -1.63 -3.03 12.63
CA MET A 41 -1.53 -4.46 12.34
C MET A 41 -2.90 -4.99 11.93
N HIS A 42 -2.95 -5.75 10.83
CA HIS A 42 -4.18 -6.34 10.30
C HIS A 42 -3.84 -7.58 9.48
N ALA A 43 -4.87 -8.34 9.11
CA ALA A 43 -4.73 -9.57 8.33
C ALA A 43 -5.73 -9.59 7.17
N HIS A 44 -5.33 -10.23 6.07
CA HIS A 44 -6.19 -10.49 4.90
C HIS A 44 -6.26 -11.99 4.65
N PRO A 45 -7.40 -12.52 4.16
CA PRO A 45 -7.47 -13.90 3.69
C PRO A 45 -6.74 -14.09 2.34
N SER A 46 -6.58 -13.01 1.56
CA SER A 46 -5.84 -13.01 0.30
C SER A 46 -4.37 -12.73 0.52
N GLU A 47 -3.52 -13.25 -0.38
CA GLU A 47 -2.10 -12.90 -0.43
C GLU A 47 -1.90 -11.39 -0.66
N GLN A 48 -0.95 -10.80 0.05
CA GLN A 48 -0.52 -9.41 -0.14
C GLN A 48 0.95 -9.36 -0.53
N LEU A 49 1.24 -8.75 -1.69
CA LEU A 49 2.58 -8.40 -2.11
C LEU A 49 2.83 -6.91 -1.89
N THR A 50 4.01 -6.53 -1.40
CA THR A 50 4.41 -5.13 -1.23
C THR A 50 5.72 -4.86 -1.97
N TYR A 51 5.73 -3.83 -2.81
CA TYR A 51 6.91 -3.37 -3.54
C TYR A 51 7.07 -1.85 -3.34
N VAL A 52 8.24 -1.42 -2.92
CA VAL A 52 8.54 0.00 -2.68
C VAL A 52 9.04 0.62 -3.98
N LEU A 53 8.31 1.63 -4.47
CA LEU A 53 8.72 2.38 -5.65
C LEU A 53 9.67 3.53 -5.29
N GLU A 54 9.46 4.14 -4.13
CA GLU A 54 10.26 5.25 -3.61
C GLU A 54 10.23 5.26 -2.08
N GLY A 55 11.38 5.57 -1.46
CA GLY A 55 11.50 5.70 -0.01
C GLY A 55 11.87 4.39 0.69
N SER A 56 11.26 4.14 1.85
CA SER A 56 11.48 2.90 2.60
C SER A 56 10.34 2.63 3.57
N LEU A 57 10.02 1.36 3.79
CA LEU A 57 9.04 0.93 4.77
C LEU A 57 9.69 0.03 5.82
N ARG A 58 9.40 0.30 7.09
CA ARG A 58 9.62 -0.66 8.17
C ARG A 58 8.35 -1.50 8.31
N MET A 59 8.44 -2.77 7.96
CA MET A 59 7.32 -3.70 7.91
C MET A 59 7.44 -4.76 9.00
N MET A 60 6.29 -5.13 9.56
CA MET A 60 6.15 -6.23 10.52
C MET A 60 5.24 -7.26 9.89
N VAL A 61 5.76 -8.46 9.60
CA VAL A 61 5.01 -9.55 8.96
C VAL A 61 5.27 -10.83 9.74
N ALA A 62 4.20 -11.49 10.18
CA ALA A 62 4.30 -12.73 10.97
C ALA A 62 5.21 -12.63 12.22
N GLY A 63 5.30 -11.44 12.83
CA GLY A 63 6.15 -11.19 14.00
C GLY A 63 7.61 -10.86 13.67
N GLU A 64 7.99 -10.85 12.39
CA GLU A 64 9.33 -10.48 11.93
C GLU A 64 9.36 -9.05 11.39
N GLU A 65 10.37 -8.29 11.80
CA GLU A 65 10.61 -6.94 11.30
C GLU A 65 11.56 -6.95 10.11
N SER A 66 11.25 -6.15 9.09
CA SER A 66 12.12 -5.91 7.95
C SER A 66 12.05 -4.45 7.50
N ILE A 67 13.12 -3.97 6.86
CA ILE A 67 13.12 -2.68 6.15
C ILE A 67 13.21 -2.97 4.66
N VAL A 68 12.17 -2.56 3.92
CA VAL A 68 12.09 -2.67 2.46
C VAL A 68 12.35 -1.29 1.85
N ARG A 69 13.09 -1.25 0.74
CA ARG A 69 13.46 -0.03 0.01
C ARG A 69 13.19 -0.21 -1.47
#